data_AF-A0A646II67-F1
#
_entry.id   AF-A0A646II67-F1
#
_cell.length_a   1.000
_cell.length_b   1.000
_cell.length_c   1.000
_cell.angle_alpha   90.00
_cell.angle_beta   90.00
_cell.angle_gamma   90.00
#
_symmetry.space_group_name_H-M   'P 1'
#
loop_
_entity.id
_entity.type
_entity.pdbx_description
1 polymer ?
#
loop_
_entity_poly.entity_id
_entity_poly.type
_entity_poly.pdbx_seq_one_letter_code
_entity_poly.pdbx_strand_id
1 'polypeptide(L)'
;AFDNFKVVPPNTGIVHQVNLENLARVVMTADRDGKAVAYPDTVFGTDSHTTMINGIGVLGWGVGGIEAEAAMLGQPSSMLIPQVVGFKLTGKLPEGATATDLVLTVTQMLRKLGVVGKFVEFYGDGLQHLPLADRATIGNMAPE
;
A
#
# COMPACT_ATOMS: atom_id res chain seq x y z
N ALA A 1 -18.25 -4.75 -22.93
CA ALA A 1 -17.10 -4.05 -23.57
C ALA A 1 -15.78 -4.65 -23.09
N PHE A 2 -15.58 -4.80 -21.78
CA PHE A 2 -14.47 -5.56 -21.20
C PHE A 2 -14.93 -6.27 -19.92
N ASP A 3 -14.31 -7.41 -19.61
CA ASP A 3 -14.46 -8.07 -18.31
C ASP A 3 -13.53 -7.40 -17.28
N ASN A 4 -13.89 -7.45 -15.99
CA ASN A 4 -13.11 -6.91 -14.87
C ASN A 4 -12.77 -5.40 -14.94
N PHE A 5 -13.53 -4.62 -15.71
CA PHE A 5 -13.38 -3.18 -15.81
C PHE A 5 -14.43 -2.43 -14.99
N LYS A 6 -13.99 -1.54 -14.10
CA LYS A 6 -14.85 -0.66 -13.32
C LYS A 6 -14.33 0.77 -13.40
N VAL A 7 -15.24 1.72 -13.57
CA VAL A 7 -14.93 3.15 -13.55
C VAL A 7 -15.51 3.75 -12.28
N VAL A 8 -14.69 4.48 -11.53
CA VAL A 8 -15.15 5.37 -10.47
C VAL A 8 -15.45 6.72 -11.12
N PRO A 9 -16.70 7.23 -11.05
CA PRO A 9 -17.05 8.48 -11.71
C PRO A 9 -16.32 9.68 -11.06
N PRO A 10 -16.15 10.78 -11.81
CA PRO A 10 -15.59 12.03 -11.26
C PRO A 10 -16.36 12.50 -10.01
N ASN A 11 -15.69 13.27 -9.14
CA ASN A 11 -16.26 13.82 -7.90
C ASN A 11 -16.69 12.77 -6.84
N THR A 12 -16.12 11.56 -6.88
CA THR A 12 -16.32 10.52 -5.85
C THR A 12 -15.28 10.57 -4.72
N GLY A 13 -14.13 11.20 -4.99
CA GLY A 13 -12.99 11.27 -4.06
C GLY A 13 -11.67 11.19 -4.81
N ILE A 14 -10.57 11.12 -4.06
CA ILE A 14 -9.22 10.90 -4.60
C ILE A 14 -8.92 9.41 -4.70
N VAL A 15 -8.18 9.02 -5.75
CA VAL A 15 -8.04 7.62 -6.20
C VAL A 15 -7.60 6.67 -5.09
N HIS A 16 -6.56 7.03 -4.33
CA HIS A 16 -5.98 6.18 -3.30
C HIS A 16 -6.89 6.06 -2.06
N GLN A 17 -7.68 7.08 -1.73
CA GLN A 17 -8.66 7.01 -0.65
C GLN A 17 -9.87 6.15 -1.04
N VAL A 18 -10.38 6.31 -2.26
CA VAL A 18 -11.44 5.44 -2.79
C VAL A 18 -10.97 3.99 -2.85
N ASN A 19 -9.70 3.76 -3.21
CA ASN A 19 -9.12 2.42 -3.19
C ASN A 19 -9.15 1.81 -1.78
N LEU A 20 -8.63 2.54 -0.79
CA LEU A 20 -8.59 2.12 0.62
C LEU A 20 -9.98 1.81 1.20
N GLU A 21 -10.96 2.64 0.89
CA GLU A 21 -12.29 2.56 1.51
C GLU A 21 -13.27 1.65 0.77
N ASN A 22 -13.11 1.44 -0.55
CA ASN A 22 -14.16 0.84 -1.38
C ASN A 22 -13.70 -0.22 -2.41
N LEU A 23 -12.45 -0.19 -2.87
CA LEU A 23 -12.00 -1.08 -3.95
C LEU A 23 -11.16 -2.25 -3.45
N ALA A 24 -10.28 -1.99 -2.49
CA ALA A 24 -9.42 -3.02 -1.93
C ALA A 24 -10.23 -4.07 -1.17
N ARG A 25 -9.83 -5.33 -1.36
CA ARG A 25 -10.53 -6.49 -0.78
C ARG A 25 -9.73 -7.16 0.32
N VAL A 26 -8.43 -6.87 0.42
CA VAL A 26 -7.46 -7.52 1.34
C VAL A 26 -7.24 -9.00 1.02
N VAL A 27 -8.32 -9.76 0.83
CA VAL A 27 -8.33 -11.14 0.36
C VAL A 27 -9.17 -11.24 -0.91
N MET A 28 -8.53 -11.70 -1.97
CA MET A 28 -9.16 -12.01 -3.24
C MET A 28 -9.64 -13.46 -3.24
N THR A 29 -10.72 -13.73 -3.96
CA THR A 29 -11.22 -15.09 -4.17
C THR A 29 -11.36 -15.36 -5.67
N ALA A 30 -11.04 -16.58 -6.09
CA ALA A 30 -11.21 -17.02 -7.47
C ALA A 30 -11.57 -18.52 -7.50
N ASP A 31 -12.18 -18.97 -8.59
CA ASP A 31 -12.25 -20.38 -8.91
C ASP A 31 -11.04 -20.74 -9.78
N ARG A 32 -10.23 -21.71 -9.34
CA ARG A 32 -9.14 -22.29 -10.13
C ARG A 32 -9.31 -23.79 -10.15
N ASP A 33 -9.47 -24.35 -11.35
CA ASP A 33 -9.64 -25.78 -11.60
C ASP A 33 -10.78 -26.41 -10.78
N GLY A 34 -11.91 -25.69 -10.63
CA GLY A 34 -13.10 -26.14 -9.89
C GLY A 34 -12.93 -26.06 -8.37
N LYS A 35 -11.92 -25.35 -7.88
CA LYS A 35 -11.66 -25.13 -6.46
C LYS A 35 -11.69 -23.63 -6.15
N ALA A 36 -12.46 -23.26 -5.13
CA ALA A 36 -12.40 -21.93 -4.56
C ALA A 36 -11.02 -21.72 -3.91
N VAL A 37 -10.28 -20.74 -4.39
CA VAL A 37 -8.99 -20.30 -3.84
C VAL A 37 -9.13 -18.90 -3.27
N ALA A 38 -8.47 -18.67 -2.13
CA ALA A 38 -8.28 -17.35 -1.55
C ALA A 38 -6.80 -16.97 -1.63
N TYR A 39 -6.51 -15.72 -1.98
CA TYR A 39 -5.14 -15.21 -2.08
C TYR A 39 -5.07 -13.74 -1.67
N PRO A 40 -3.91 -13.23 -1.24
CA PRO A 40 -3.76 -11.84 -0.84
C PRO A 40 -4.09 -10.90 -2.00
N ASP A 41 -4.71 -9.78 -1.67
CA ASP A 41 -4.88 -8.67 -2.59
C ASP A 41 -3.52 -7.95 -2.80
N THR A 42 -3.25 -7.58 -4.04
CA THR A 42 -2.02 -6.87 -4.47
C THR A 42 -2.37 -5.93 -5.62
N VAL A 43 -1.73 -4.76 -5.69
CA VAL A 43 -2.09 -3.77 -6.71
C VAL A 43 -0.89 -3.00 -7.26
N PHE A 44 -0.84 -2.88 -8.59
CA PHE A 44 -0.07 -1.85 -9.28
C PHE A 44 -1.01 -0.76 -9.77
N GLY A 45 -0.64 0.49 -9.55
CA GLY A 45 -1.40 1.63 -10.02
C GLY A 45 -0.51 2.60 -10.79
N THR A 46 -1.08 3.30 -11.76
CA THR A 46 -0.39 4.39 -12.47
C THR A 46 -0.42 5.70 -11.67
N ASP A 47 -0.47 5.59 -10.35
CA ASP A 47 -0.54 6.67 -9.37
C ASP A 47 0.53 6.40 -8.30
N SER A 48 1.35 7.40 -7.97
CA SER A 48 2.46 7.25 -7.02
C SER A 48 1.99 6.91 -5.61
N HIS A 49 0.79 7.37 -5.24
CA HIS A 49 0.18 7.17 -3.92
C HIS A 49 -0.56 5.83 -3.80
N THR A 50 -0.46 4.95 -4.79
CA THR A 50 -0.93 3.55 -4.68
C THR A 50 -0.39 2.87 -3.42
N THR A 51 0.78 3.29 -2.93
CA THR A 51 1.39 2.79 -1.69
C THR A 51 0.56 3.04 -0.42
N MET A 52 -0.42 3.94 -0.44
CA MET A 52 -1.35 4.16 0.68
C MET A 52 -2.07 2.87 1.09
N ILE A 53 -2.33 1.96 0.14
CA ILE A 53 -3.04 0.70 0.38
C ILE A 53 -2.25 -0.28 1.27
N ASN A 54 -0.93 -0.10 1.39
CA ASN A 54 -0.10 -0.90 2.28
C ASN A 54 -0.54 -0.77 3.75
N GLY A 55 -1.23 0.32 4.12
CA GLY A 55 -1.77 0.53 5.46
C GLY A 55 -2.83 -0.49 5.90
N ILE A 56 -3.47 -1.19 4.96
CA ILE A 56 -4.42 -2.29 5.22
C ILE A 56 -3.84 -3.69 4.93
N GLY A 57 -2.53 -3.78 4.68
CA GLY A 57 -1.86 -5.05 4.39
C GLY A 57 -2.03 -5.55 2.96
N VAL A 58 -2.49 -4.69 2.03
CA VAL A 58 -2.46 -4.97 0.59
C VAL A 58 -1.11 -4.52 0.05
N LEU A 59 -0.35 -5.42 -0.57
CA LEU A 59 0.94 -5.06 -1.14
C LEU A 59 0.74 -4.32 -2.47
N GLY A 60 1.11 -3.04 -2.51
CA GLY A 60 0.96 -2.25 -3.73
C GLY A 60 1.86 -1.02 -3.84
N TRP A 61 2.14 -0.63 -5.09
CA TRP A 61 2.98 0.51 -5.42
C TRP A 61 2.68 1.09 -6.81
N GLY A 62 3.20 2.30 -7.05
CA GLY A 62 3.07 2.99 -8.32
C GLY A 62 3.98 2.42 -9.40
N VAL A 63 3.47 2.25 -10.62
CA VAL A 63 4.21 1.83 -11.82
C VAL A 63 3.92 2.76 -13.00
N GLY A 64 4.70 2.66 -14.08
CA GLY A 64 4.43 3.36 -15.31
C GLY A 64 3.20 2.80 -16.05
N GLY A 65 2.67 3.58 -17.00
CA GLY A 65 1.52 3.17 -17.79
C GLY A 65 1.75 1.90 -18.61
N ILE A 66 2.96 1.72 -19.14
CA ILE A 66 3.34 0.54 -19.94
C ILE A 66 3.31 -0.72 -19.07
N GLU A 67 3.87 -0.65 -17.85
CA GLU A 67 3.86 -1.77 -16.91
C GLU A 67 2.43 -2.13 -16.46
N ALA A 68 1.59 -1.12 -16.22
CA ALA A 68 0.19 -1.34 -15.87
C ALA A 68 -0.58 -2.01 -17.02
N GLU A 69 -0.41 -1.54 -18.26
CA GLU A 69 -1.02 -2.16 -19.44
C GLU A 69 -0.55 -3.60 -19.64
N ALA A 70 0.76 -3.87 -19.49
CA ALA A 70 1.31 -5.21 -19.57
C ALA A 70 0.69 -6.14 -18.51
N ALA A 71 0.54 -5.67 -17.27
CA ALA A 71 -0.11 -6.42 -16.20
C ALA A 71 -1.59 -6.73 -16.52
N MET A 72 -2.32 -5.77 -17.12
CA MET A 72 -3.70 -5.99 -17.58
C MET A 72 -3.80 -7.04 -18.70
N LEU A 73 -2.75 -7.19 -19.51
CA LEU A 73 -2.62 -8.24 -20.53
C LEU A 73 -2.09 -9.57 -19.98
N GLY A 74 -1.98 -9.71 -18.65
CA GLY A 74 -1.54 -10.93 -17.98
C GLY A 74 -0.03 -11.11 -17.92
N GLN A 75 0.77 -10.10 -18.27
CA GLN A 75 2.22 -10.16 -18.09
C GLN A 75 2.57 -10.01 -16.60
N PRO A 76 3.38 -10.92 -16.03
CA PRO A 76 3.84 -10.75 -14.66
C PRO A 76 4.81 -9.58 -14.55
N SER A 77 4.76 -8.86 -13.43
CA SER A 77 5.76 -7.82 -13.12
C SER A 77 7.10 -8.48 -12.82
N SER A 78 8.16 -7.94 -13.42
CA SER A 78 9.54 -8.35 -13.15
C SER A 78 10.18 -7.35 -12.19
N MET A 79 10.64 -7.85 -11.05
CA MET A 79 11.38 -7.04 -10.07
C MET A 79 12.51 -7.86 -9.46
N LEU A 80 13.60 -7.17 -9.12
CA LEU A 80 14.61 -7.76 -8.23
C LEU A 80 13.97 -8.00 -6.87
N ILE A 81 14.34 -9.11 -6.22
CA ILE A 81 13.90 -9.39 -4.85
C ILE A 81 14.40 -8.24 -3.97
N PRO A 82 13.50 -7.44 -3.37
CA PRO A 82 13.89 -6.25 -2.64
C PRO A 82 14.42 -6.66 -1.27
N GLN A 83 15.37 -5.87 -0.75
CA GLN A 83 15.69 -5.94 0.67
C GLN A 83 14.50 -5.41 1.47
N VAL A 84 14.25 -6.01 2.64
CA VAL A 84 13.20 -5.56 3.56
C VAL A 84 13.84 -4.94 4.79
N VAL A 85 13.53 -3.67 5.04
CA VAL A 85 13.94 -2.93 6.22
C VAL A 85 12.81 -3.00 7.24
N GLY A 86 13.06 -3.66 8.37
CA GLY A 86 12.09 -3.70 9.46
C GLY A 86 12.08 -2.38 10.25
N PHE A 87 10.92 -1.73 10.34
CA PHE A 87 10.71 -0.55 11.18
C PHE A 87 9.95 -0.93 12.45
N LYS A 88 10.66 -0.99 13.58
CA LYS A 88 10.04 -1.38 14.87
C LYS A 88 9.38 -0.18 15.54
N LEU A 89 8.09 -0.27 15.79
CA LEU A 89 7.33 0.67 16.60
C LEU A 89 7.11 0.11 17.99
N THR A 90 7.38 0.92 19.01
CA THR A 90 7.25 0.53 20.42
C THR A 90 6.57 1.62 21.23
N GLY A 91 5.84 1.22 22.28
CA GLY A 91 5.16 2.17 23.15
C GLY A 91 3.94 2.83 22.51
N LYS A 92 3.61 4.05 22.97
CA LYS A 92 2.46 4.84 22.52
C LYS A 92 2.91 6.26 22.21
N LEU A 93 2.18 6.94 21.33
CA LEU A 93 2.39 8.38 21.12
C LEU A 93 2.14 9.13 22.43
N PRO A 94 3.00 10.08 22.80
CA PRO A 94 2.79 10.90 23.99
C PRO A 94 1.58 11.81 23.80
N GLU A 95 1.00 12.25 24.92
CA GLU A 95 -0.10 13.21 24.87
C GLU A 95 0.32 14.49 24.13
N GLY A 96 -0.55 14.96 23.24
CA GLY A 96 -0.29 16.13 22.38
C GLY A 96 0.46 15.82 21.07
N ALA A 97 1.04 14.64 20.89
CA ALA A 97 1.57 14.24 19.60
C ALA A 97 0.44 13.88 18.62
N THR A 98 0.60 14.30 17.37
CA THR A 98 -0.35 14.07 16.28
C THR A 98 0.12 12.98 15.33
N ALA A 99 -0.79 12.49 14.49
CA ALA A 99 -0.45 11.59 13.38
C ALA A 99 0.61 12.20 12.45
N THR A 100 0.54 13.51 12.21
CA THR A 100 1.52 14.24 11.40
C THR A 100 2.92 14.19 12.03
N ASP A 101 3.03 14.37 13.36
CA ASP A 101 4.33 14.30 14.05
C ASP A 101 4.95 12.91 13.88
N LEU A 102 4.14 11.85 14.01
CA LEU A 102 4.59 10.49 13.78
C LEU A 102 5.08 10.28 12.35
N VAL A 103 4.26 10.62 11.36
CA VAL A 103 4.56 10.35 9.96
C VAL A 103 5.82 11.11 9.54
N LEU A 104 5.93 12.40 9.88
CA LEU A 104 7.12 13.20 9.57
C LEU A 104 8.38 12.65 10.24
N THR A 105 8.27 12.17 11.48
CA THR A 105 9.40 11.53 12.19
C THR A 105 9.83 10.25 11.49
N VAL A 106 8.87 9.39 11.11
CA VAL A 106 9.14 8.15 10.38
C VAL A 106 9.79 8.44 9.03
N THR A 107 9.22 9.35 8.24
CA THR A 107 9.78 9.76 6.93
C THR A 107 11.19 10.31 7.08
N GLN A 108 11.44 11.16 8.07
CA GLN A 108 12.79 11.68 8.34
C GLN A 108 13.79 10.56 8.65
N MET A 109 13.41 9.60 9.49
CA MET A 109 14.27 8.46 9.85
C MET A 109 14.57 7.57 8.64
N LEU A 110 13.56 7.25 7.84
CA LEU A 110 13.70 6.44 6.63
C LEU A 110 14.57 7.12 5.58
N ARG A 111 14.36 8.43 5.36
CA ARG A 111 15.19 9.23 4.44
C ARG A 111 16.65 9.25 4.88
N LYS A 112 16.92 9.41 6.18
CA LYS A 112 18.29 9.38 6.73
C LYS A 112 18.96 8.02 6.55
N LEU A 113 18.20 6.92 6.65
CA LEU A 113 18.70 5.56 6.47
C LEU A 113 18.98 5.21 5.00
N GLY A 114 18.28 5.83 4.05
CA GLY A 114 18.44 5.57 2.61
C GLY A 114 17.77 4.25 2.19
N VAL A 115 16.44 4.25 2.19
CA VAL A 115 15.62 3.06 1.88
C VAL A 115 15.14 2.98 0.43
N VAL A 116 15.70 3.79 -0.47
CA VAL A 116 15.36 3.77 -1.90
C VAL A 116 15.59 2.37 -2.48
N GLY A 117 14.57 1.85 -3.19
CA GLY A 117 14.60 0.51 -3.81
C GLY A 117 14.46 -0.65 -2.82
N LYS A 118 14.05 -0.38 -1.57
CA LYS A 118 13.81 -1.39 -0.53
C LYS A 118 12.37 -1.34 -0.07
N PHE A 119 11.89 -2.45 0.47
CA PHE A 119 10.64 -2.46 1.22
C PHE A 119 10.88 -2.02 2.65
N VAL A 120 9.90 -1.32 3.22
CA VAL A 120 9.86 -0.99 4.64
C VAL A 120 8.66 -1.72 5.24
N GLU A 121 8.93 -2.62 6.17
CA GLU A 121 7.89 -3.39 6.86
C GLU A 121 7.82 -2.97 8.32
N PHE A 122 6.66 -2.44 8.74
CA PHE A 122 6.45 -2.01 10.11
C PHE A 122 6.08 -3.20 10.99
N TYR A 123 6.67 -3.27 12.18
CA TYR A 123 6.39 -4.31 13.17
C TYR A 123 6.50 -3.78 14.60
N GLY A 124 6.14 -4.59 15.59
CA GLY A 124 6.26 -4.24 17.01
C GLY A 124 4.93 -3.95 17.70
N ASP A 125 4.99 -3.81 19.02
CA ASP A 125 3.84 -3.63 19.91
C ASP A 125 3.15 -2.27 19.73
N GLY A 126 3.88 -1.24 19.29
CA GLY A 126 3.32 0.09 19.02
C GLY A 126 2.27 0.11 17.91
N LEU A 127 2.28 -0.86 16.99
CA LEU A 127 1.30 -0.93 15.88
C LEU A 127 -0.13 -1.11 16.35
N GLN A 128 -0.35 -1.79 17.48
CA GLN A 128 -1.69 -2.00 18.03
C GLN A 128 -2.37 -0.69 18.43
N HIS A 129 -1.58 0.36 18.64
CA HIS A 129 -2.06 1.69 19.03
C HIS A 129 -2.20 2.65 17.86
N LEU A 130 -1.87 2.21 16.64
CA LEU A 130 -1.98 3.03 15.43
C LEU A 130 -3.32 2.83 14.74
N PRO A 131 -4.15 3.88 14.63
CA PRO A 131 -5.33 3.90 13.77
C PRO A 131 -4.98 3.58 12.31
N LEU A 132 -5.99 3.11 11.57
CA LEU A 132 -5.87 2.83 10.15
C LEU A 132 -5.37 4.05 9.36
N ALA A 133 -5.95 5.22 9.63
CA ALA A 133 -5.62 6.45 8.93
C ALA A 133 -4.12 6.74 9.00
N ASP A 134 -3.53 6.66 10.19
CA ASP A 134 -2.11 6.91 10.42
C ASP A 134 -1.22 5.90 9.67
N ARG A 135 -1.61 4.62 9.64
CA ARG A 135 -0.89 3.59 8.86
C ARG A 135 -0.94 3.90 7.36
N ALA A 136 -2.10 4.30 6.86
CA ALA A 136 -2.29 4.67 5.46
C ALA A 136 -1.48 5.93 5.11
N THR A 137 -1.41 6.92 6.01
CA THR A 137 -0.58 8.12 5.83
C THR A 137 0.91 7.78 5.80
N ILE A 138 1.38 6.88 6.67
CA ILE A 138 2.77 6.35 6.61
C ILE A 138 3.03 5.68 5.26
N GLY A 139 2.14 4.79 4.82
CA GLY A 139 2.26 4.10 3.53
C GLY A 139 2.25 5.06 2.33
N ASN A 140 1.49 6.15 2.43
CA ASN A 140 1.40 7.19 1.42
C ASN A 140 2.70 8.00 1.28
N MET A 141 3.40 8.26 2.38
CA MET A 141 4.65 9.03 2.40
C MET A 141 5.91 8.16 2.30
N ALA A 142 5.77 6.83 2.19
CA ALA A 142 6.89 5.93 1.97
C ALA A 142 7.71 6.20 0.68
N PRO A 143 7.13 6.71 -0.42
CA PRO A 143 7.89 7.12 -1.61
C PRO A 143 8.73 8.39 -1.43
N GLU A 144 8.54 9.16 -0.36
CA GLU A 144 9.18 10.47 -0.11
C GLU A 144 10.50 10.35 0.68
#